data_AF-A0AAD6YX52-F1
#
_entry.id   AF-A0AAD6YX52-F1
#
_cell.length_a   1.000
_cell.length_b   1.000
_cell.length_c   1.000
_cell.angle_alpha   90.00
_cell.angle_beta   90.00
_cell.angle_gamma   90.00
#
_symmetry.space_group_name_H-M   'P 1'
#
loop_
_entity.id
_entity.type
_entity.pdbx_description
1 polymer ?
#
loop_
_entity_poly.entity_id
_entity_poly.type
_entity_poly.pdbx_seq_one_letter_code
_entity_poly.pdbx_strand_id
1 'polypeptide(L)'
;MIAQTRLEWFEDEGVYTLTVDYSNPSVGAFKIAHKGQVEAFPFRSKAVNVCVKQGHQFDKNGIAQDDHPLRVQLTFLTDKLLTHQWANTLLDATYAHITTVRQKLFADNPTWKPCFKVPELRFTEAGLAIAQGEASRTKVYMIEEYISGPFKKYIHNCSVQPLPSVQNDTVVIFLAFSQHAQYILSNGLAFVSNYQGMCPLFLHIQI
;
A
#
# COMPACT_ATOMS: atom_id res chain seq x y z
N MET A 1 16.03 22.94 -12.33
CA MET A 1 14.73 22.26 -12.48
C MET A 1 14.23 22.02 -11.07
N ILE A 2 13.21 22.74 -10.61
CA ILE A 2 12.72 22.68 -9.23
C ILE A 2 11.64 21.60 -9.19
N ALA A 3 11.92 20.47 -8.55
CA ALA A 3 10.89 19.50 -8.19
C ALA A 3 10.12 20.08 -6.99
N GLN A 4 8.90 20.56 -7.23
CA GLN A 4 7.96 20.83 -6.14
C GLN A 4 7.32 19.50 -5.72
N THR A 5 7.92 18.82 -4.75
CA THR A 5 7.33 17.65 -4.11
C THR A 5 6.37 18.15 -3.04
N ARG A 6 5.09 18.31 -3.37
CA ARG A 6 4.04 18.65 -2.39
C ARG A 6 3.66 17.36 -1.64
N LEU A 7 4.29 17.11 -0.50
CA LEU A 7 3.89 16.08 0.47
C LEU A 7 2.60 16.54 1.16
N GLU A 8 1.46 16.25 0.55
CA GLU A 8 0.15 16.63 1.04
C GLU A 8 -0.43 15.57 2.00
N TRP A 9 -0.16 15.79 3.29
CA TRP A 9 -1.10 15.65 4.43
C TRP A 9 -1.54 14.26 4.90
N PHE A 10 -1.14 13.95 6.14
CA PHE A 10 -2.07 13.47 7.18
C PHE A 10 -2.92 14.68 7.62
N GLU A 11 -4.24 14.54 7.76
CA GLU A 11 -5.05 15.57 8.44
C GLU A 11 -4.54 15.76 9.88
N ASP A 12 -4.49 17.01 10.35
CA ASP A 12 -4.04 17.56 11.63
C ASP A 12 -3.24 16.64 12.56
N GLU A 13 -2.07 17.12 13.03
CA GLU A 13 -1.32 16.54 14.15
C GLU A 13 -2.24 16.40 15.38
N GLY A 14 -2.93 15.26 15.44
CA GLY A 14 -3.98 14.98 16.41
C GLY A 14 -3.58 13.82 17.29
N VAL A 15 -3.89 13.95 18.57
CA VAL A 15 -3.76 12.84 19.51
C VAL A 15 -5.03 12.03 19.41
N TYR A 16 -4.90 10.78 18.97
CA TYR A 16 -6.00 9.84 18.79
C TYR A 16 -5.75 8.57 19.58
N THR A 17 -6.82 7.96 20.09
CA THR A 17 -6.74 6.62 20.68
C THR A 17 -6.67 5.59 19.56
N LEU A 18 -5.66 4.73 19.62
CA LEU A 18 -5.51 3.53 18.79
C LEU A 18 -5.80 2.30 19.65
N THR A 19 -6.89 1.59 19.36
CA THR A 19 -7.19 0.28 19.95
C THR A 19 -6.65 -0.81 19.04
N VAL A 20 -5.87 -1.75 19.60
CA VAL A 20 -5.25 -2.85 18.85
C VAL A 20 -5.72 -4.19 19.39
N ASP A 21 -6.21 -5.06 18.51
CA ASP A 21 -6.59 -6.44 18.84
C ASP A 21 -5.41 -7.39 18.64
N TYR A 22 -4.84 -7.82 19.77
CA TYR A 22 -3.71 -8.77 19.81
C TYR A 22 -4.13 -10.24 19.77
N SER A 23 -5.43 -10.56 19.73
CA SER A 23 -5.91 -11.95 19.86
C SER A 23 -5.60 -12.83 18.64
N ASN A 24 -5.63 -12.25 17.44
CA ASN A 24 -5.51 -12.98 16.17
C ASN A 24 -4.55 -12.28 15.19
N PRO A 25 -3.24 -12.28 15.48
CA PRO A 25 -2.25 -11.69 14.59
C PRO A 25 -2.14 -12.43 13.25
N SER A 26 -1.94 -11.68 12.18
CA SER A 26 -1.45 -12.22 10.90
C SER A 26 0.05 -12.02 10.82
N VAL A 27 0.81 -13.13 10.85
CA VAL A 27 2.27 -13.10 10.84
C VAL A 27 2.78 -13.27 9.40
N GLY A 28 3.40 -12.22 8.88
CA GLY A 28 4.13 -12.26 7.62
C GLY A 28 5.62 -12.59 7.81
N ALA A 29 6.41 -12.46 6.75
CA ALA A 29 7.85 -12.74 6.83
C ALA A 29 8.64 -11.72 7.69
N PHE A 30 8.19 -10.47 7.73
CA PHE A 30 8.90 -9.37 8.39
C PHE A 30 8.03 -8.55 9.34
N LYS A 31 6.70 -8.68 9.21
CA LYS A 31 5.73 -7.86 9.94
C LYS A 31 4.66 -8.75 10.55
N ILE A 32 4.21 -8.37 11.74
CA ILE A 32 2.97 -8.86 12.32
C ILE A 32 1.91 -7.78 12.06
N ALA A 33 0.73 -8.22 11.65
CA ALA A 33 -0.42 -7.37 11.41
C ALA A 33 -1.55 -7.71 12.39
N HIS A 34 -2.13 -6.69 12.99
CA HIS A 34 -3.24 -6.75 13.91
C HIS A 34 -4.42 -5.97 13.33
N LYS A 35 -5.63 -6.39 13.70
CA LYS A 35 -6.79 -5.53 13.51
C LYS A 35 -6.75 -4.43 14.57
N GLY A 36 -7.12 -3.22 14.20
CA GLY A 36 -7.24 -2.11 15.13
C GLY A 36 -8.33 -1.13 14.73
N GLN A 37 -8.53 -0.13 15.59
CA GLN A 37 -9.47 0.96 15.38
C GLN A 37 -8.86 2.27 15.87
N VAL A 38 -9.10 3.35 15.14
CA VAL A 38 -8.75 4.72 15.54
C VAL A 38 -10.05 5.48 15.82
N GLU A 39 -10.07 6.28 16.90
CA GLU A 39 -11.27 7.05 17.31
C GLU A 39 -11.66 8.17 16.35
N ALA A 40 -10.71 8.65 15.55
CA ALA A 40 -10.93 9.67 14.53
C ALA A 40 -10.64 9.13 13.13
N PHE A 41 -10.65 10.03 12.15
CA PHE A 41 -10.38 9.73 10.74
C PHE A 41 -8.92 10.08 10.41
N PRO A 42 -7.95 9.17 10.60
CA PRO A 42 -6.55 9.46 10.27
C PRO A 42 -6.29 9.49 8.75
N PHE A 43 -7.29 9.11 7.95
CA PHE A 43 -7.21 8.92 6.51
C PHE A 43 -8.33 9.72 5.81
N ARG A 44 -8.08 10.19 4.59
CA ARG A 44 -9.06 10.93 3.78
C ARG A 44 -10.28 10.08 3.44
N SER A 45 -10.08 8.76 3.34
CA SER A 45 -11.15 7.79 3.20
C SER A 45 -12.10 7.71 4.39
N LYS A 46 -11.75 8.34 5.52
CA LYS A 46 -12.48 8.27 6.79
C LYS A 46 -12.57 6.85 7.35
N ALA A 47 -11.61 6.00 7.00
CA ALA A 47 -11.53 4.66 7.59
C ALA A 47 -11.10 4.73 9.06
N VAL A 48 -11.94 4.19 9.93
CA VAL A 48 -11.66 4.03 11.38
C VAL A 48 -11.10 2.66 11.70
N ASN A 49 -11.44 1.63 10.90
CA ASN A 49 -10.86 0.31 11.03
C ASN A 49 -9.51 0.28 10.33
N VAL A 50 -8.48 -0.15 11.05
CA VAL A 50 -7.10 -0.13 10.58
C VAL A 50 -6.43 -1.50 10.70
N CYS A 51 -5.47 -1.75 9.82
CA CYS A 51 -4.49 -2.81 9.92
C CYS A 51 -3.24 -2.23 10.57
N VAL A 52 -2.95 -2.66 11.80
CA VAL A 52 -1.85 -2.16 12.63
C VAL A 52 -0.66 -3.08 12.46
N LYS A 53 0.48 -2.56 12.04
CA LYS A 53 1.66 -3.35 11.70
C LYS A 53 2.87 -2.98 12.51
N GLN A 54 3.62 -4.01 12.88
CA GLN A 54 4.90 -3.91 13.56
C GLN A 54 5.92 -4.81 12.86
N GLY A 55 7.19 -4.39 12.83
CA GLY A 55 8.29 -5.32 12.61
C GLY A 55 8.36 -6.36 13.72
N HIS A 56 8.82 -7.55 13.41
CA HIS A 56 9.12 -8.59 14.41
C HIS A 56 10.44 -9.30 14.08
N GLN A 57 10.92 -10.09 15.02
CA GLN A 57 11.96 -11.09 14.80
C GLN A 57 11.43 -12.46 15.23
N PHE A 58 11.94 -13.52 14.62
CA PHE A 58 11.68 -14.87 15.11
C PHE A 58 12.66 -15.21 16.22
N ASP A 59 12.16 -15.67 17.35
CA ASP A 59 13.00 -16.23 18.40
C ASP A 59 13.60 -17.59 17.95
N LYS A 60 14.45 -18.16 18.80
CA LYS A 60 15.08 -19.48 18.56
C LYS A 60 14.09 -20.63 18.36
N ASN A 61 12.83 -20.45 18.79
CA ASN A 61 11.75 -21.43 18.65
C ASN A 61 10.86 -21.15 17.43
N GLY A 62 11.19 -20.13 16.62
CA GLY A 62 10.40 -19.71 15.47
C GLY A 62 9.14 -18.92 15.83
N ILE A 63 9.05 -18.39 17.06
CA ILE A 63 7.92 -17.56 17.49
C ILE A 63 8.24 -16.10 17.19
N ALA A 64 7.31 -15.41 16.52
CA ALA A 64 7.42 -14.00 16.20
C ALA A 64 7.30 -13.13 17.48
N GLN A 65 8.28 -12.27 17.74
CA GLN A 65 8.34 -11.35 18.88
C GLN A 65 8.36 -9.89 18.39
N ASP A 66 7.56 -9.01 19.02
CA ASP A 66 7.47 -7.58 18.71
C ASP A 66 8.51 -6.73 19.47
N ASP A 67 9.74 -7.21 19.57
CA ASP A 67 10.76 -6.73 20.52
C ASP A 67 11.81 -5.78 19.92
N HIS A 68 11.60 -5.29 18.69
CA HIS A 68 12.54 -4.34 18.10
C HIS A 68 12.67 -3.07 18.96
N PRO A 69 13.90 -2.57 19.19
CA PRO A 69 14.09 -1.28 19.85
C PRO A 69 13.34 -0.16 19.11
N LEU A 70 12.82 0.82 19.86
CA LEU A 70 12.01 1.92 19.34
C LEU A 70 12.59 2.56 18.07
N ARG A 71 13.89 2.87 18.07
CA ARG A 71 14.60 3.47 16.94
C ARG A 71 14.62 2.55 15.72
N VAL A 72 14.84 1.25 15.92
CA VAL A 72 14.86 0.25 14.84
C VAL A 72 13.47 0.13 14.24
N GLN A 73 12.45 0.05 15.09
CA GLN A 73 11.05 -0.01 14.66
C GLN A 73 10.65 1.25 13.87
N LEU A 74 11.03 2.43 14.35
CA LEU A 74 10.72 3.70 13.70
C LEU A 74 11.36 3.77 12.31
N THR A 75 12.64 3.47 12.17
CA THR A 75 13.33 3.47 10.88
C THR A 75 12.71 2.44 9.94
N PHE A 76 12.54 1.19 10.39
CA PHE A 76 11.98 0.12 9.58
C PHE A 76 10.58 0.45 9.05
N LEU A 77 9.68 0.95 9.90
CA LEU A 77 8.31 1.28 9.49
C LEU A 77 8.25 2.56 8.65
N THR A 78 9.14 3.52 8.88
CA THR A 78 9.25 4.72 8.02
C THR A 78 9.64 4.33 6.60
N ASP A 79 10.64 3.46 6.43
CA ASP A 79 11.04 2.98 5.10
C ASP A 79 9.88 2.28 4.37
N LYS A 80 9.10 1.45 5.10
CA LYS A 80 7.94 0.77 4.53
C LYS A 80 6.82 1.76 4.16
N LEU A 81 6.57 2.78 4.99
CA LEU A 81 5.61 3.83 4.69
C LEU A 81 6.01 4.64 3.46
N LEU A 82 7.28 5.08 3.38
CA LEU A 82 7.80 5.81 2.22
C LEU A 82 7.67 4.97 0.95
N THR A 83 7.96 3.68 1.02
CA THR A 83 7.84 2.83 -0.17
C THR A 83 6.38 2.65 -0.60
N HIS A 84 5.45 2.62 0.36
CA HIS A 84 4.01 2.65 0.08
C HIS A 84 3.57 3.95 -0.62
N GLN A 85 4.09 5.09 -0.18
CA GLN A 85 3.83 6.39 -0.83
C GLN A 85 4.41 6.45 -2.26
N TRP A 86 5.61 5.91 -2.47
CA TRP A 86 6.18 5.78 -3.82
C TRP A 86 5.33 4.89 -4.72
N ALA A 87 4.85 3.74 -4.21
CA ALA A 87 3.98 2.86 -4.98
C ALA A 87 2.67 3.55 -5.39
N ASN A 88 2.08 4.34 -4.49
CA ASN A 88 0.89 5.14 -4.79
C ASN A 88 1.17 6.19 -5.88
N THR A 89 2.27 6.92 -5.75
CA THR A 89 2.69 7.94 -6.74
C THR A 89 2.94 7.33 -8.13
N LEU A 90 3.54 6.14 -8.20
CA LEU A 90 3.78 5.43 -9.45
C LEU A 90 2.47 4.95 -10.10
N LEU A 91 1.48 4.53 -9.30
CA LEU A 91 0.15 4.19 -9.80
C LEU A 91 -0.58 5.43 -10.34
N ASP A 92 -0.52 6.56 -9.63
CA ASP A 92 -1.09 7.84 -10.08
C ASP A 92 -0.45 8.31 -11.39
N ALA A 93 0.87 8.21 -11.51
CA ALA A 93 1.59 8.50 -12.75
C ALA A 93 1.13 7.60 -13.92
N THR A 94 0.79 6.34 -13.62
CA THR A 94 0.27 5.38 -14.61
C THR A 94 -1.12 5.81 -15.10
N TYR A 95 -2.02 6.21 -14.19
CA TYR A 95 -3.34 6.73 -14.55
C TYR A 95 -3.27 8.06 -15.32
N ALA A 96 -2.37 8.96 -14.92
CA ALA A 96 -2.13 10.22 -15.64
C ALA A 96 -1.62 9.96 -17.07
N HIS A 97 -0.72 8.99 -17.24
CA HIS A 97 -0.24 8.57 -18.55
C HIS A 97 -1.38 8.01 -19.42
N ILE A 98 -2.20 7.10 -18.89
CA ILE A 98 -3.38 6.56 -19.61
C ILE A 98 -4.31 7.70 -20.04
N THR A 99 -4.59 8.65 -19.16
CA THR A 99 -5.47 9.78 -19.43
C THR A 99 -4.93 10.63 -20.58
N THR A 100 -3.62 10.93 -20.55
CA THR A 100 -2.94 11.69 -21.60
C THR A 100 -3.01 10.99 -22.95
N VAL A 101 -2.73 9.69 -23.00
CA VAL A 101 -2.80 8.88 -24.24
C VAL A 101 -4.23 8.83 -24.77
N ARG A 102 -5.22 8.63 -23.91
CA ARG A 102 -6.63 8.62 -24.29
C ARG A 102 -7.06 9.95 -24.91
N GLN A 103 -6.71 11.07 -24.27
CA GLN A 103 -7.05 12.40 -24.79
C GLN A 103 -6.49 12.62 -26.20
N LYS A 104 -5.24 12.19 -26.45
CA LYS A 104 -4.64 12.24 -27.79
C LYS A 104 -5.40 11.38 -28.80
N LEU A 105 -5.69 10.11 -28.45
CA LEU A 105 -6.42 9.19 -29.32
C LEU A 105 -7.83 9.71 -29.66
N PHE A 106 -8.54 10.30 -28.71
CA PHE A 106 -9.85 10.91 -28.95
C PHE A 106 -9.76 12.17 -29.83
N ALA A 107 -8.70 12.98 -29.67
CA ALA A 107 -8.49 14.14 -30.52
C ALA A 107 -8.19 13.73 -31.97
N ASP A 108 -7.39 12.69 -32.18
CA ASP A 108 -7.02 12.17 -33.50
C ASP A 108 -8.14 11.36 -34.15
N ASN A 109 -8.96 10.66 -33.36
CA ASN A 109 -10.09 9.86 -33.81
C ASN A 109 -11.25 9.91 -32.79
N PRO A 110 -12.23 10.82 -32.98
CA PRO A 110 -13.37 10.97 -32.08
C PRO A 110 -14.26 9.73 -31.96
N THR A 111 -14.16 8.79 -32.90
CA THR A 111 -14.94 7.53 -32.88
C THR A 111 -14.22 6.39 -32.15
N TRP A 112 -12.94 6.57 -31.81
CA TRP A 112 -12.17 5.59 -31.06
C TRP A 112 -12.81 5.33 -29.69
N LYS A 113 -12.81 4.07 -29.25
CA LYS A 113 -13.28 3.67 -27.92
C LYS A 113 -12.34 2.63 -27.32
N PRO A 114 -12.08 2.66 -26.01
CA PRO A 114 -11.26 1.64 -25.37
C PRO A 114 -11.94 0.27 -25.44
N CYS A 115 -11.16 -0.78 -25.72
CA CYS A 115 -11.65 -2.16 -25.83
C CYS A 115 -11.92 -2.84 -24.47
N PHE A 116 -11.52 -2.22 -23.36
CA PHE A 116 -11.86 -2.66 -22.01
C PHE A 116 -11.92 -1.46 -21.05
N LYS A 117 -12.68 -1.62 -19.96
CA LYS A 117 -12.72 -0.64 -18.87
C LYS A 117 -11.42 -0.75 -18.07
N VAL A 118 -10.67 0.34 -17.99
CA VAL A 118 -9.48 0.41 -17.12
C VAL A 118 -9.96 0.30 -15.66
N PRO A 119 -9.45 -0.67 -14.89
CA PRO A 119 -9.77 -0.79 -13.47
C PRO A 119 -9.40 0.47 -12.69
N GLU A 120 -10.22 0.84 -11.71
CA GLU A 120 -9.97 1.95 -10.78
C GLU A 120 -9.45 1.36 -9.47
N LEU A 121 -8.12 1.25 -9.37
CA LEU A 121 -7.42 0.69 -8.22
C LEU A 121 -6.73 1.82 -7.45
N ARG A 122 -6.61 1.67 -6.14
CA ARG A 122 -5.76 2.53 -5.31
C ARG A 122 -5.06 1.71 -4.25
N PHE A 123 -3.92 2.20 -3.76
CA PHE A 123 -3.36 1.66 -2.53
C PHE A 123 -4.21 2.10 -1.34
N THR A 124 -4.19 1.29 -0.28
CA THR A 124 -4.75 1.71 1.01
C THR A 124 -4.05 2.99 1.49
N GLU A 125 -4.73 3.85 2.22
CA GLU A 125 -4.05 4.92 2.93
C GLU A 125 -3.25 4.31 4.09
N ALA A 126 -2.07 4.86 4.36
CA ALA A 126 -1.11 4.32 5.28
C ALA A 126 -0.39 5.44 6.02
N GLY A 127 -0.12 5.23 7.31
CA GLY A 127 0.49 6.19 8.22
C GLY A 127 1.37 5.58 9.29
N LEU A 128 2.01 6.45 10.05
CA LEU A 128 2.83 6.10 11.20
C LEU A 128 2.14 6.59 12.48
N ALA A 129 1.97 5.70 13.44
CA ALA A 129 1.43 6.03 14.76
C ALA A 129 2.51 5.80 15.82
N ILE A 130 2.73 6.79 16.67
CA ILE A 130 3.59 6.72 17.85
C ILE A 130 2.66 6.72 19.06
N ALA A 131 2.55 5.57 19.74
CA ALA A 131 1.65 5.42 20.87
C ALA A 131 2.43 5.36 22.19
N GLN A 132 1.94 6.08 23.19
CA GLN A 132 2.42 5.98 24.56
C GLN A 132 1.57 4.94 25.30
N GLY A 133 2.14 3.76 25.56
CA GLY A 133 1.42 2.68 26.25
C GLY A 133 1.34 2.86 27.76
N GLU A 134 0.50 2.04 28.41
CA GLU A 134 0.19 2.07 29.85
C GLU A 134 1.43 1.97 30.78
N ALA A 135 2.54 1.42 30.29
CA ALA A 135 3.81 1.30 31.03
C ALA A 135 4.85 2.38 30.66
N SER A 136 4.44 3.52 30.11
CA SER A 136 5.33 4.57 29.55
C SER A 136 6.26 4.08 28.43
N ARG A 137 6.01 2.88 27.88
CA ARG A 137 6.74 2.36 26.72
C ARG A 137 6.12 2.96 25.47
N THR A 138 6.93 3.76 24.76
CA THR A 138 6.57 4.24 23.43
C THR A 138 6.64 3.08 22.45
N LYS A 139 5.57 2.87 21.68
CA LYS A 139 5.52 1.91 20.58
C LYS A 139 5.29 2.65 19.26
N VAL A 140 5.84 2.11 18.17
CA VAL A 140 5.66 2.64 16.82
C VAL A 140 4.97 1.60 15.96
N TYR A 141 3.94 2.06 15.27
CA TYR A 141 3.09 1.26 14.40
C TYR A 141 3.02 1.90 13.01
N MET A 142 2.93 1.07 11.99
CA MET A 142 2.41 1.48 10.70
C MET A 142 0.93 1.12 10.70
N ILE A 143 0.06 2.10 10.46
CA ILE A 143 -1.38 1.89 10.36
C ILE A 143 -1.79 2.01 8.90
N GLU A 144 -2.68 1.14 8.44
CA GLU A 144 -3.23 1.19 7.09
C GLU A 144 -4.75 1.00 7.15
N GLU A 145 -5.48 1.43 6.13
CA GLU A 145 -6.90 1.08 6.02
C GLU A 145 -7.11 -0.43 6.10
N TYR A 146 -8.06 -0.87 6.93
CA TYR A 146 -8.39 -2.27 7.01
C TYR A 146 -9.21 -2.72 5.79
N ILE A 147 -8.69 -3.70 5.05
CA ILE A 147 -9.41 -4.33 3.96
C ILE A 147 -10.16 -5.55 4.49
N SER A 148 -11.49 -5.47 4.53
CA SER A 148 -12.35 -6.61 4.87
C SER A 148 -12.66 -7.45 3.63
N GLY A 149 -12.23 -8.72 3.62
CA GLY A 149 -12.60 -9.65 2.55
C GLY A 149 -11.46 -10.56 2.10
N PRO A 150 -11.67 -11.34 1.02
CA PRO A 150 -10.66 -12.25 0.50
C PRO A 150 -9.46 -11.46 -0.02
N PHE A 151 -8.34 -11.61 0.66
CA PHE A 151 -7.07 -11.00 0.26
C PHE A 151 -6.36 -11.90 -0.74
N LYS A 152 -6.02 -11.34 -1.90
CA LYS A 152 -5.47 -12.07 -3.04
C LYS A 152 -4.14 -11.48 -3.48
N LYS A 153 -3.17 -12.34 -3.77
CA LYS A 153 -1.93 -11.98 -4.45
C LYS A 153 -2.16 -12.05 -5.96
N TYR A 154 -1.80 -11.01 -6.69
CA TYR A 154 -2.00 -10.91 -8.15
C TYR A 154 -0.70 -11.18 -8.91
N ILE A 155 0.39 -10.53 -8.47
CA ILE A 155 1.72 -10.63 -9.08
C ILE A 155 2.73 -10.94 -7.98
N HIS A 156 3.69 -11.83 -8.26
CA HIS A 156 4.76 -12.19 -7.32
C HIS A 156 5.94 -11.22 -7.44
N ASN A 157 6.69 -10.96 -6.36
CA ASN A 157 7.92 -10.16 -6.45
C ASN A 157 9.02 -10.84 -7.30
N CYS A 158 9.02 -12.17 -7.35
CA CYS A 158 9.97 -12.96 -8.15
C CYS A 158 9.52 -13.26 -9.59
N SER A 159 8.38 -12.72 -10.06
CA SER A 159 7.91 -12.95 -11.42
C SER A 159 7.12 -11.76 -11.95
N VAL A 160 7.42 -11.35 -13.18
CA VAL A 160 6.62 -10.35 -13.90
C VAL A 160 5.32 -10.93 -14.46
N GLN A 161 5.16 -12.25 -14.41
CA GLN A 161 3.95 -12.91 -14.89
C GLN A 161 2.88 -12.97 -13.79
N PRO A 162 1.62 -12.72 -14.14
CA PRO A 162 0.51 -13.02 -13.26
C PRO A 162 0.49 -14.46 -12.78
N LEU A 163 -0.06 -14.67 -11.59
CA LEU A 163 -0.31 -16.02 -11.10
C LEU A 163 -1.28 -16.75 -12.05
N PRO A 164 -1.08 -18.05 -12.34
CA PRO A 164 -1.92 -18.81 -13.27
C PRO A 164 -3.42 -18.75 -12.97
N SER A 165 -3.78 -18.63 -11.70
CA SER A 165 -5.18 -18.56 -11.23
C SER A 165 -5.92 -17.26 -11.60
N VAL A 166 -5.24 -16.28 -12.22
CA VAL A 166 -5.80 -14.94 -12.48
C VAL A 166 -5.45 -14.33 -13.83
N GLN A 167 -4.86 -15.10 -14.74
CA GLN A 167 -4.30 -14.55 -16.00
C GLN A 167 -5.32 -13.83 -16.90
N ASN A 168 -6.60 -14.20 -16.84
CA ASN A 168 -7.66 -13.58 -17.65
C ASN A 168 -8.43 -12.45 -16.93
N ASP A 169 -8.01 -12.06 -15.73
CA ASP A 169 -8.63 -10.98 -14.98
C ASP A 169 -8.14 -9.63 -15.53
N THR A 170 -9.07 -8.74 -15.90
CA THR A 170 -8.74 -7.39 -16.41
C THR A 170 -7.90 -6.59 -15.40
N VAL A 171 -8.11 -6.82 -14.09
CA VAL A 171 -7.27 -6.23 -13.03
C VAL A 171 -5.82 -6.65 -13.19
N VAL A 172 -5.59 -7.92 -13.46
CA VAL A 172 -4.24 -8.48 -13.59
C VAL A 172 -3.54 -7.99 -14.84
N ILE A 173 -4.26 -7.91 -15.96
CA ILE A 173 -3.73 -7.34 -17.19
C ILE A 173 -3.34 -5.87 -16.96
N PHE A 174 -4.19 -5.10 -16.27
CA PHE A 174 -3.88 -3.73 -15.89
C PHE A 174 -2.67 -3.63 -14.97
N LEU A 175 -2.55 -4.50 -13.96
CA LEU A 175 -1.42 -4.52 -13.05
C LEU A 175 -0.12 -4.82 -13.80
N ALA A 176 -0.09 -5.81 -14.69
CA ALA A 176 1.08 -6.10 -15.52
C ALA A 176 1.44 -4.91 -16.44
N PHE A 177 0.44 -4.27 -17.06
CA PHE A 177 0.64 -3.03 -17.81
C PHE A 177 1.25 -1.93 -16.94
N SER A 178 0.75 -1.75 -15.71
CA SER A 178 1.22 -0.70 -14.80
C SER A 178 2.70 -0.87 -14.46
N GLN A 179 3.19 -2.10 -14.25
CA GLN A 179 4.62 -2.34 -13.98
C GLN A 179 5.48 -1.85 -15.15
N HIS A 180 5.07 -2.19 -16.37
CA HIS A 180 5.80 -1.80 -17.57
C HIS A 180 5.75 -0.29 -17.79
N ALA A 181 4.57 0.32 -17.64
CA ALA A 181 4.40 1.77 -17.75
C ALA A 181 5.26 2.51 -16.73
N GLN A 182 5.26 2.09 -15.46
CA GLN A 182 6.07 2.67 -14.40
C GLN A 182 7.57 2.57 -14.69
N TYR A 183 8.03 1.42 -15.18
CA TYR A 183 9.44 1.26 -15.56
C TYR A 183 9.84 2.23 -16.67
N ILE A 184 8.99 2.43 -17.69
CA ILE A 184 9.25 3.41 -18.75
C ILE A 184 9.19 4.85 -18.19
N LEU A 185 8.13 5.19 -17.45
CA LEU A 185 7.90 6.54 -16.91
C LEU A 185 9.00 6.98 -15.93
N SER A 186 9.64 6.03 -15.26
CA SER A 186 10.77 6.26 -14.36
C SER A 186 12.14 6.17 -15.04
N ASN A 187 12.22 6.08 -16.37
CA ASN A 187 13.46 5.87 -17.13
C ASN A 187 14.25 4.62 -16.66
N GLY A 188 13.54 3.54 -16.34
CA GLY A 188 14.11 2.27 -15.91
C GLY A 188 14.51 2.22 -14.43
N LEU A 189 14.15 3.22 -13.63
CA LEU A 189 14.58 3.30 -12.22
C LEU A 189 13.68 2.54 -11.26
N ALA A 190 12.37 2.50 -11.52
CA ALA A 190 11.41 1.97 -10.56
C ALA A 190 10.14 1.41 -11.21
N PHE A 191 9.61 0.36 -10.60
CA PHE A 191 8.26 -0.14 -10.83
C PHE A 191 7.77 -0.83 -9.57
N VAL A 192 6.46 -0.92 -9.41
CA VAL A 192 5.85 -1.63 -8.30
C VAL A 192 5.71 -3.11 -8.66
N SER A 193 6.05 -3.99 -7.73
CA SER A 193 5.80 -5.43 -7.86
C SER A 193 4.97 -5.93 -6.69
N ASN A 194 4.74 -7.24 -6.65
CA ASN A 194 4.11 -7.89 -5.51
C ASN A 194 2.71 -7.35 -5.19
N TYR A 195 1.94 -7.01 -6.23
CA TYR A 195 0.58 -6.53 -6.07
C TYR A 195 -0.30 -7.58 -5.39
N GLN A 196 -0.93 -7.17 -4.31
CA GLN A 196 -1.86 -7.98 -3.52
C GLN A 196 -2.96 -7.07 -2.95
N GLY A 197 -4.07 -7.63 -2.47
CA GLY A 197 -5.16 -6.82 -1.93
C GLY A 197 -6.53 -7.43 -2.20
N MET A 198 -7.54 -6.57 -2.25
CA MET A 198 -8.92 -6.96 -2.55
C MET A 198 -9.43 -6.15 -3.75
N CYS A 199 -9.59 -6.83 -4.88
CA CYS A 199 -10.30 -6.30 -6.04
C CYS A 199 -11.78 -6.05 -5.70
N PRO A 200 -12.38 -4.95 -6.19
CA PRO A 200 -11.85 -4.05 -7.23
C PRO A 200 -11.16 -2.78 -6.74
N LEU A 201 -11.04 -2.54 -5.43
CA LEU A 201 -10.72 -1.18 -4.93
C LEU A 201 -9.33 -1.05 -4.31
N PHE A 202 -8.82 -2.09 -3.66
CA PHE A 202 -7.69 -1.94 -2.74
C PHE A 202 -6.49 -2.78 -3.14
N LEU A 203 -5.38 -2.09 -3.35
CA LEU A 203 -4.05 -2.67 -3.46
C LEU A 203 -3.28 -2.46 -2.16
N HIS A 204 -2.40 -3.42 -1.92
CA HIS A 204 -1.46 -3.48 -0.84
C HIS A 204 -0.14 -3.94 -1.45
N ILE A 205 0.98 -3.39 -0.98
CA ILE A 205 2.31 -3.86 -1.35
C ILE A 205 2.93 -4.65 -0.20
N GLN A 206 3.56 -5.79 -0.52
CA GLN A 206 4.72 -6.23 0.26
C GLN A 206 5.96 -5.92 -0.56
N ILE A 207 7.02 -5.49 0.10
CA ILE A 207 8.35 -5.47 -0.49
C ILE A 207 9.22 -6.30 0.42
#